data_AF-A0AAV0RIN2-F1
#
_entry.id   AF-A0AAV0RIN2-F1
#
_cell.length_a   1.000
_cell.length_b   1.000
_cell.length_c   1.000
_cell.angle_alpha   90.00
_cell.angle_beta   90.00
_cell.angle_gamma   90.00
#
_symmetry.space_group_name_H-M   'P 1'
#
loop_
_entity.id
_entity.type
_entity.pdbx_description
1 polymer ?
#
loop_
_entity_poly.entity_id
_entity_poly.type
_entity_poly.pdbx_seq_one_letter_code
_entity_poly.pdbx_strand_id
1 'polypeptide(L)' 'MKDLDLSRNLVFGGVPSSVSGLEKLDLSRNSLCGKLPPTKFPASSFVGNKCLCGSPLPACK' A
#
# COMPACT_ATOMS: atom_id res chain seq x y z
N MET A 1 5.72 0.57 -19.05
CA MET A 1 4.50 0.31 -18.27
C MET A 1 4.92 -0.32 -16.96
N LYS A 2 4.86 0.44 -15.86
CA LYS A 2 5.18 -0.06 -14.51
C LYS A 2 3.95 0.05 -13.62
N ASP A 3 2.86 -0.56 -14.07
CA ASP A 3 1.57 -0.54 -13.40
C ASP A 3 1.35 -1.88 -12.68
N LEU A 4 0.95 -1.85 -11.42
CA LEU A 4 0.64 -3.04 -10.63
C LEU A 4 -0.71 -2.86 -9.92
N ASP A 5 -1.67 -3.68 -10.30
CA ASP A 5 -2.97 -3.77 -9.61
C ASP A 5 -3.07 -5.13 -8.92
N LEU A 6 -3.08 -5.11 -7.59
CA LEU A 6 -3.34 -6.26 -6.72
C LEU A 6 -4.56 -5.99 -5.84
N SER A 7 -5.45 -5.09 -6.24
CA SER A 7 -6.65 -4.78 -5.46
C SER A 7 -7.51 -6.02 -5.25
N ARG A 8 -8.18 -6.09 -4.08
CA ARG A 8 -9.12 -7.17 -3.71
C ARG A 8 -8.51 -8.57 -3.73
N ASN A 9 -7.26 -8.70 -3.33
CA ASN A 9 -6.61 -9.98 -3.13
C ASN A 9 -6.45 -10.32 -1.64
N LEU A 10 -5.88 -11.49 -1.36
CA LEU A 10 -5.52 -11.94 -0.03
C LEU A 10 -4.01 -11.83 0.18
N VAL A 11 -3.42 -10.68 -0.16
CA VAL A 11 -1.99 -10.43 0.11
C VAL A 11 -1.82 -10.03 1.58
N PHE A 12 -0.80 -10.60 2.22
CA PHE A 12 -0.45 -10.38 3.62
C PHE A 12 0.97 -9.83 3.75
N GLY A 13 1.30 -9.29 4.92
CA GLY A 13 2.63 -8.76 5.23
C GLY A 13 2.73 -7.24 5.04
N GLY A 14 3.96 -6.74 4.92
CA GLY A 14 4.25 -5.31 4.76
C GLY A 14 4.37 -4.88 3.30
N VAL A 15 4.22 -3.58 3.05
CA VAL A 15 4.47 -3.00 1.71
C VAL A 15 5.98 -2.81 1.53
N PRO A 16 6.63 -3.47 0.56
CA PRO A 16 8.06 -3.34 0.34
C PRO A 16 8.39 -1.98 -0.31
N SER A 17 9.56 -1.41 -0.01
CA SER A 17 10.01 -0.12 -0.58
C SER A 17 10.24 -0.15 -2.09
N SER A 18 10.39 -1.34 -2.67
CA SER A 18 10.56 -1.56 -4.12
C SER A 18 9.36 -1.10 -4.95
N VAL A 19 8.18 -0.93 -4.36
CA VAL A 19 7.00 -0.40 -5.05
C VAL A 19 7.18 1.05 -5.52
N SER A 20 8.14 1.79 -4.94
CA SER A 20 8.47 3.17 -5.33
C SER A 20 8.85 3.33 -6.81
N GLY A 21 9.36 2.27 -7.44
CA GLY A 21 9.73 2.26 -8.86
C GLY A 21 8.55 2.16 -9.83
N LEU A 22 7.33 1.95 -9.33
CA LEU A 22 6.11 1.81 -10.14
C LEU A 22 5.55 3.17 -10.55
N GLU A 23 4.82 3.21 -11.67
CA GLU A 23 4.08 4.39 -12.14
C GLU A 23 2.68 4.42 -11.53
N LYS A 24 2.00 3.28 -11.49
CA LYS A 24 0.71 3.10 -10.82
C LYS A 24 0.71 1.87 -9.91
N LEU A 25 0.03 1.98 -8.79
CA LEU A 25 -0.11 0.91 -7.81
C LEU A 25 -1.53 0.95 -7.22
N ASP A 26 -2.18 -0.21 -7.16
CA ASP A 26 -3.38 -0.41 -6.34
C ASP A 26 -3.21 -1.68 -5.48
N LEU A 27 -3.10 -1.50 -4.16
CA LEU A 27 -3.04 -2.56 -3.16
C LEU A 27 -4.30 -2.57 -2.28
N SER A 28 -5.37 -1.90 -2.72
CA SER A 28 -6.58 -1.73 -1.92
C SER A 28 -7.25 -3.07 -1.62
N ARG A 29 -7.93 -3.14 -0.47
CA ARG A 29 -8.72 -4.32 -0.04
C ARG A 29 -7.88 -5.60 0.01
N ASN A 30 -6.69 -5.53 0.61
CA ASN A 30 -5.86 -6.67 0.99
C ASN A 30 -5.79 -6.80 2.52
N SER A 31 -4.92 -7.68 3.01
CA SER A 31 -4.63 -7.89 4.44
C SER A 31 -3.20 -7.45 4.80
N LEU A 32 -2.75 -6.33 4.21
CA LEU A 32 -1.43 -5.75 4.48
C LEU A 32 -1.41 -5.03 5.84
N CYS A 33 -0.24 -4.99 6.47
CA CYS A 33 -0.05 -4.53 7.83
C CYS A 33 1.34 -3.92 8.03
N GLY A 34 1.44 -2.95 8.94
CA GLY A 34 2.69 -2.28 9.28
C GLY A 34 2.85 -0.88 8.69
N LYS A 35 4.01 -0.28 8.94
CA LYS A 35 4.32 1.08 8.49
C LYS A 35 4.59 1.11 6.99
N LEU A 36 3.91 2.00 6.28
CA LEU A 36 4.17 2.26 4.87
C LEU A 36 5.58 2.83 4.68
N PRO A 37 6.35 2.31 3.69
CA PRO A 37 7.57 2.97 3.26
C PRO A 37 7.23 4.30 2.59
N PRO A 38 8.20 5.22 2.46
CA PRO A 38 8.01 6.45 1.68
C PRO A 38 7.48 6.13 0.29
N THR A 39 6.31 6.65 -0.03
CA THR A 39 5.57 6.32 -1.24
C THR A 39 4.97 7.58 -1.86
N LYS A 40 4.90 7.61 -3.19
CA LYS A 40 4.24 8.66 -3.98
C LYS A 40 2.76 8.35 -4.27
N PHE A 41 2.30 7.15 -3.90
CA PHE A 41 0.95 6.69 -4.22
C PHE A 41 -0.08 7.29 -3.26
N PRO A 42 -1.30 7.61 -3.75
CA PRO A 42 -2.35 8.17 -2.91
C PRO A 42 -2.89 7.14 -1.91
N ALA A 43 -3.52 7.61 -0.83
CA ALA A 43 -4.14 6.79 0.20
C ALA A 43 -5.18 5.79 -0.34
N SER A 44 -5.84 6.11 -1.46
CA SER A 44 -6.77 5.21 -2.15
C SER A 44 -6.12 3.89 -2.55
N SER A 45 -4.84 3.90 -2.90
CA SER A 45 -4.07 2.70 -3.27
C SER A 45 -3.90 1.71 -2.10
N PHE A 46 -4.17 2.15 -0.87
CA PHE A 46 -3.97 1.35 0.34
C PHE A 46 -5.27 1.14 1.14
N VAL A 47 -6.40 1.68 0.67
CA VAL A 47 -7.68 1.62 1.39
C VAL A 47 -8.12 0.16 1.64
N GLY A 48 -8.69 -0.11 2.81
CA GLY A 48 -9.15 -1.46 3.17
C GLY A 48 -8.09 -2.36 3.83
N ASN A 49 -6.84 -1.92 3.91
CA ASN A 49 -5.80 -2.58 4.70
C ASN A 49 -5.75 -2.00 6.12
N LYS A 50 -6.49 -2.60 7.05
CA LYS A 50 -6.78 -2.02 8.40
C LYS A 50 -5.54 -1.78 9.27
N CYS A 51 -4.46 -2.53 9.06
CA CYS A 51 -3.24 -2.45 9.87
C CYS A 51 -2.16 -1.55 9.24
N LEU A 52 -2.39 -0.97 8.05
CA LEU A 52 -1.41 -0.04 7.47
C LEU A 52 -1.47 1.33 8.16
N CYS A 53 -0.30 1.91 8.37
CA CYS A 53 -0.14 3.24 8.96
C CYS A 53 1.08 3.96 8.37
N GLY A 54 1.15 5.28 8.56
CA GLY A 54 2.19 6.14 7.97
C GLY A 54 1.77 6.74 6.62
N SER A 55 2.39 7.86 6.24
CA SER A 55 1.99 8.66 5.07
C SER A 55 1.88 7.80 3.80
N PRO A 56 0.78 7.90 3.04
CA PRO A 56 -0.32 8.89 3.11
C PRO A 56 -1.47 8.54 4.09
N LEU A 57 -1.36 7.48 4.87
CA LEU A 57 -2.36 7.07 5.87
C LEU A 57 -2.10 7.75 7.23
N PRO A 58 -3.03 7.62 8.21
CA PRO A 58 -2.80 8.10 9.57
C PRO A 58 -1.49 7.55 10.17
N ALA A 59 -0.85 8.34 11.02
CA ALA A 59 0.36 7.95 11.71
C ALA A 59 0.16 6.66 12.52
N CYS A 60 1.22 5.85 12.61
CA CYS A 60 1.23 4.68 13.48
C CYS A 60 1.10 5.13 14.94
N LYS A 61 0.29 4.39 15.72
CA LYS A 61 0.18 4.59 17.17
C LYS A 61 1.32 3.89 17.90
#